data_AF-A0A2I0UV60-F1
#
_entry.id   AF-A0A2I0UV60-F1
#
_cell.length_a   1.000
_cell.length_b   1.000
_cell.length_c   1.000
_cell.angle_alpha   90.00
_cell.angle_beta   90.00
_cell.angle_gamma   90.00
#
_symmetry.space_group_name_H-M   'P 1'
#
loop_
_entity.id
_entity.type
_entity.pdbx_description
1 polymer ?
#
loop_
_entity_poly.entity_id
_entity_poly.type
_entity_poly.pdbx_seq_one_letter_code
_entity_poly.pdbx_strand_id
1 'polypeptide(L)'
;MNSKQIVAKAGGAVNYIDKHKFKVSADYIRYANDIKPLLLRVVVSDAQWSLAAGKILEALNLAIIQVEGQEVQEEFKRVCKEFDFILSDMNGGKSYGI
;
A
#
# COMPACT_ATOMS: atom_id res chain seq x y z
N MET A 1 2.61 -11.38 -13.32
CA MET A 1 1.87 -10.29 -12.68
C MET A 1 2.48 -8.98 -13.15
N ASN A 2 1.70 -8.08 -13.75
CA ASN A 2 2.21 -6.77 -14.19
C ASN A 2 2.18 -5.75 -13.03
N SER A 3 2.75 -4.57 -13.25
CA SER A 3 2.87 -3.50 -12.23
C SER A 3 1.54 -3.11 -11.60
N LYS A 4 0.50 -2.91 -12.43
CA LYS A 4 -0.87 -2.63 -11.97
C LYS A 4 -1.39 -3.71 -11.02
N GLN A 5 -1.21 -4.98 -11.38
CA GLN A 5 -1.64 -6.11 -10.53
C GLN A 5 -0.84 -6.19 -9.22
N ILE A 6 0.46 -5.86 -9.23
CA ILE A 6 1.30 -5.79 -8.03
C ILE A 6 0.79 -4.69 -7.09
N VAL A 7 0.58 -3.48 -7.62
CA VAL A 7 0.07 -2.33 -6.85
C VAL A 7 -1.33 -2.62 -6.29
N ALA A 8 -2.23 -3.21 -7.10
CA ALA A 8 -3.57 -3.58 -6.63
C ALA A 8 -3.53 -4.64 -5.52
N LYS A 9 -2.65 -5.64 -5.64
CA LYS A 9 -2.47 -6.68 -4.62
C LYS A 9 -1.96 -6.08 -3.30
N ALA A 10 -1.00 -5.16 -3.37
CA ALA A 10 -0.52 -4.41 -2.21
C ALA A 10 -1.61 -3.54 -1.58
N GLY A 11 -2.39 -2.83 -2.41
CA GLY A 11 -3.54 -2.06 -1.96
C GLY A 11 -4.58 -2.90 -1.22
N GLY A 12 -4.87 -4.10 -1.74
CA GLY A 12 -5.70 -5.08 -1.04
C GLY A 12 -5.13 -5.49 0.32
N ALA A 13 -3.79 -5.69 0.40
CA ALA A 13 -3.12 -6.04 1.65
C ALA A 13 -3.26 -4.93 2.70
N VAL A 14 -2.98 -3.69 2.32
CA VAL A 14 -3.11 -2.49 3.15
C VAL A 14 -4.55 -2.32 3.63
N ASN A 15 -5.53 -2.34 2.72
CA ASN A 15 -6.94 -2.18 3.04
C ASN A 15 -7.44 -3.25 4.01
N TYR A 16 -6.99 -4.50 3.84
CA TYR A 16 -7.35 -5.57 4.78
C TYR A 16 -6.83 -5.30 6.19
N ILE A 17 -5.58 -4.86 6.34
CA ILE A 17 -4.99 -4.55 7.66
C ILE A 17 -5.78 -3.42 8.34
N ASP A 18 -6.06 -2.36 7.59
CA ASP A 18 -6.82 -1.20 8.08
C ASP A 18 -8.24 -1.57 8.51
N LYS A 19 -8.96 -2.35 7.68
CA LYS A 19 -10.31 -2.85 7.99
C LYS A 19 -10.37 -3.70 9.25
N HIS A 20 -9.29 -4.42 9.55
CA HIS A 20 -9.15 -5.21 10.77
C HIS A 20 -8.56 -4.41 11.94
N LYS A 21 -8.50 -3.07 11.83
CA LYS A 21 -7.99 -2.17 12.87
C LYS A 21 -6.58 -2.58 13.33
N PHE A 22 -5.73 -2.98 12.39
CA PHE A 22 -4.36 -3.44 12.64
C PHE A 22 -4.26 -4.70 13.52
N LYS A 23 -5.35 -5.47 13.63
CA LYS A 23 -5.38 -6.76 14.34
C LYS A 23 -5.47 -7.90 13.34
N VAL A 24 -4.32 -8.32 12.81
CA VAL A 24 -4.20 -9.40 11.82
C VAL A 24 -3.24 -10.49 12.29
N SER A 25 -3.33 -11.69 11.70
CA SER A 25 -2.47 -12.81 12.06
C SER A 25 -1.03 -12.62 11.56
N ALA A 26 -0.08 -13.30 12.21
CA ALA A 26 1.32 -13.31 11.79
C ALA A 26 1.51 -13.84 10.36
N ASP A 27 0.73 -14.83 9.95
CA ASP A 27 0.76 -15.35 8.57
C ASP A 27 0.33 -14.30 7.55
N TYR A 28 -0.63 -13.45 7.91
CA TYR A 28 -1.04 -12.33 7.05
C TYR A 28 0.06 -11.27 6.93
N ILE A 29 0.77 -10.99 8.01
CA ILE A 29 1.93 -10.08 8.00
C ILE A 29 3.07 -10.66 7.18
N ARG A 30 3.31 -11.97 7.22
CA ARG A 30 4.28 -12.64 6.34
C ARG A 30 3.91 -12.45 4.87
N TYR A 31 2.65 -12.74 4.52
CA TYR A 31 2.13 -12.49 3.16
C TYR A 31 2.29 -11.03 2.72
N ALA A 32 2.00 -10.06 3.60
CA ALA A 32 2.19 -8.64 3.33
C ALA A 32 3.66 -8.29 3.09
N ASN A 33 4.58 -8.83 3.90
CA ASN A 33 6.02 -8.65 3.71
C ASN A 33 6.53 -9.22 2.38
N ASP A 34 6.00 -10.36 1.94
CA ASP A 34 6.36 -10.99 0.66
C ASP A 34 6.00 -10.14 -0.58
N ILE A 35 5.09 -9.17 -0.42
CA ILE A 35 4.72 -8.23 -1.49
C ILE A 35 5.76 -7.10 -1.63
N LYS A 36 6.50 -6.75 -0.57
CA LYS A 36 7.42 -5.59 -0.57
C LYS A 36 8.50 -5.64 -1.66
N PRO A 37 9.19 -6.78 -1.91
CA PRO A 37 10.19 -6.85 -2.98
C PRO A 37 9.58 -6.65 -4.38
N LEU A 38 8.33 -7.06 -4.57
CA LEU A 38 7.61 -6.84 -5.84
C LEU A 38 7.31 -5.37 -6.05
N LEU A 39 6.89 -4.65 -4.99
CA LEU A 39 6.69 -3.21 -5.05
C LEU A 39 7.99 -2.47 -5.33
N LEU A 40 9.08 -2.82 -4.65
CA LEU A 40 10.39 -2.22 -4.88
C LEU A 40 10.83 -2.39 -6.34
N ARG A 41 10.59 -3.56 -6.93
CA ARG A 41 10.83 -3.78 -8.36
C ARG A 41 10.01 -2.84 -9.24
N VAL A 42 8.73 -2.64 -8.94
CA VAL A 42 7.87 -1.70 -9.72
C VAL A 42 8.40 -0.26 -9.58
N VAL A 43 8.78 0.15 -8.37
CA VAL A 43 9.37 1.48 -8.11
C VAL A 43 10.56 1.76 -9.03
N VAL A 44 11.45 0.79 -9.23
CA VAL A 44 12.67 0.99 -10.03
C VAL A 44 12.50 0.74 -11.53
N SER A 45 11.51 -0.05 -11.95
CA SER A 45 11.43 -0.56 -13.32
C SER A 45 10.26 -0.06 -14.16
N ASP A 46 9.26 0.59 -13.55
CA ASP A 46 8.05 1.03 -14.25
C ASP A 46 7.76 2.50 -13.93
N ALA A 47 8.14 3.41 -14.83
CA ALA A 47 7.96 4.85 -14.63
C ALA A 47 6.49 5.26 -14.45
N GLN A 48 5.54 4.56 -15.08
CA GLN A 48 4.12 4.86 -14.96
C GLN A 48 3.61 4.51 -13.56
N TRP A 49 4.04 3.39 -13.00
CA TRP A 49 3.56 2.90 -11.70
C TRP A 49 4.49 3.18 -10.53
N SER A 50 5.68 3.75 -10.78
CA SER A 50 6.73 3.94 -9.78
C SER A 50 6.24 4.72 -8.56
N LEU A 51 5.57 5.85 -8.79
CA LEU A 51 5.07 6.71 -7.71
C LEU A 51 3.99 6.02 -6.88
N ALA A 52 3.01 5.38 -7.54
CA ALA A 52 1.95 4.63 -6.87
C ALA A 52 2.52 3.43 -6.07
N ALA A 53 3.49 2.72 -6.64
CA ALA A 53 4.17 1.61 -5.98
C ALA A 53 4.98 2.07 -4.76
N GLY A 54 5.63 3.24 -4.85
CA GLY A 54 6.36 3.83 -3.72
C GLY A 54 5.44 4.18 -2.57
N LYS A 55 4.31 4.82 -2.85
CA LYS A 55 3.34 5.20 -1.81
C LYS A 55 2.63 4.02 -1.18
N ILE A 56 2.28 3.00 -1.95
CA ILE A 56 1.68 1.80 -1.34
C ILE A 56 2.71 0.98 -0.56
N LEU A 57 3.99 1.00 -0.93
CA LEU A 57 5.07 0.39 -0.14
C LEU A 57 5.24 1.12 1.21
N GLU A 58 5.19 2.45 1.19
CA GLU A 58 5.20 3.29 2.40
C GLU A 58 3.99 2.96 3.30
N ALA A 59 2.77 2.93 2.74
CA ALA A 59 1.56 2.58 3.48
C ALA A 59 1.64 1.16 4.09
N LEU A 60 2.17 0.19 3.35
CA LEU A 60 2.32 -1.18 3.81
C LEU A 60 3.33 -1.31 4.96
N ASN A 61 4.43 -0.54 4.92
CA ASN A 61 5.38 -0.47 6.03
C ASN A 61 4.74 0.12 7.28
N LEU A 62 4.04 1.25 7.15
CA LEU A 62 3.33 1.89 8.27
C LEU A 62 2.25 0.98 8.86
N ALA A 63 1.51 0.26 8.01
CA ALA A 63 0.51 -0.70 8.47
C ALA A 63 1.14 -1.82 9.32
N ILE A 64 2.29 -2.34 8.92
CA ILE A 64 3.00 -3.38 9.68
C ILE A 64 3.58 -2.81 10.98
N ILE A 65 4.18 -1.61 10.95
CA ILE A 65 4.67 -0.92 12.13
C ILE A 65 3.55 -0.70 13.17
N GLN A 66 2.36 -0.33 12.71
CA GLN A 66 1.17 -0.19 13.56
C GLN A 66 0.71 -1.53 14.16
N VAL A 67 0.77 -2.63 13.38
CA VAL A 67 0.47 -3.99 13.89
C VAL A 67 1.47 -4.41 14.95
N GLU A 68 2.73 -4.01 14.82
CA GLU A 68 3.81 -4.25 15.79
C GLU A 68 3.68 -3.39 17.07
N GLY A 69 2.68 -2.51 17.13
CA GLY A 69 2.31 -1.76 18.34
C GLY A 69 2.85 -0.34 18.40
N GLN A 70 3.47 0.17 17.33
CA GLN A 70 3.90 1.57 17.26
C GLN A 70 2.73 2.46 16.78
N GLU A 71 2.59 3.66 17.34
CA GLU A 71 1.53 4.58 16.97
C GLU A 71 1.90 5.39 15.73
N VAL A 72 1.49 4.91 14.56
CA VAL A 72 1.73 5.53 13.24
C VAL A 72 0.44 5.70 12.42
N GLN A 73 -0.72 5.54 13.06
CA GLN A 73 -2.03 5.51 12.38
C GLN A 73 -2.33 6.81 11.60
N GLU A 74 -1.98 7.98 12.14
CA GLU A 74 -2.18 9.25 11.44
C GLU A 74 -1.33 9.35 10.17
N GLU A 75 -0.06 8.96 10.26
CA GLU A 75 0.86 8.93 9.14
C GLU A 75 0.40 7.91 8.08
N PHE A 76 -0.02 6.72 8.52
CA PHE A 76 -0.63 5.72 7.65
C PHE A 76 -1.81 6.28 6.86
N LYS A 77 -2.74 6.99 7.52
CA LYS A 77 -3.91 7.58 6.87
C LYS A 77 -3.53 8.70 5.90
N ARG A 78 -2.51 9.50 6.21
CA ARG A 78 -1.98 10.51 5.30
C ARG A 78 -1.44 9.86 4.02
N VAL A 79 -0.59 8.84 4.15
CA VAL A 79 0.01 8.14 3.01
C VAL A 79 -1.05 7.44 2.14
N CYS A 80 -2.07 6.84 2.75
CA CYS A 80 -3.19 6.27 1.99
C CYS A 80 -3.91 7.32 1.14
N LYS A 81 -4.18 8.52 1.69
CA LYS A 81 -4.78 9.62 0.94
C LYS A 81 -3.91 10.10 -0.21
N GLU A 82 -2.59 10.18 -0.01
CA GLU A 82 -1.64 10.52 -1.08
C GLU A 82 -1.66 9.48 -2.20
N PHE A 83 -1.71 8.20 -1.84
CA PHE A 83 -1.86 7.11 -2.81
C PHE A 83 -3.17 7.22 -3.61
N ASP A 84 -4.29 7.53 -2.96
CA ASP A 84 -5.58 7.71 -3.63
C ASP A 84 -5.56 8.87 -4.62
N PHE A 85 -4.91 9.97 -4.24
CA PHE A 85 -4.70 11.11 -5.13
C PHE A 85 -3.89 10.70 -6.37
N ILE A 86 -2.79 9.97 -6.19
CA ILE A 86 -1.97 9.47 -7.31
C ILE A 86 -2.77 8.55 -8.22
N LEU A 87 -3.54 7.60 -7.66
CA LEU A 87 -4.38 6.72 -8.48
C LEU A 87 -5.47 7.49 -9.23
N SER A 88 -6.07 8.49 -8.60
CA SER A 88 -7.06 9.35 -9.24
C SER A 88 -6.45 10.07 -10.44
N ASP A 89 -5.29 10.72 -10.25
CA ASP A 89 -4.54 11.44 -11.29
C ASP A 89 -4.19 10.52 -12.46
N MET A 90 -3.62 9.34 -12.17
CA MET A 90 -3.30 8.31 -13.18
C MET A 90 -4.50 7.83 -14.00
N ASN A 91 -5.72 7.91 -13.44
CA ASN A 91 -6.96 7.50 -14.09
C ASN A 91 -7.77 8.69 -14.67
N GLY A 92 -7.16 9.87 -14.78
CA GLY A 92 -7.81 11.07 -15.34
C GLY A 92 -8.76 11.76 -14.36
N GLY A 93 -8.44 11.75 -13.06
CA GLY A 93 -9.15 12.50 -12.01
C GLY A 93 -10.36 11.78 -11.39
N LYS A 94 -10.48 10.46 -11.55
CA LYS A 94 -11.56 9.69 -10.90
C LYS A 94 -11.14 9.28 -9.49
N SER A 95 -11.75 9.93 -8.49
CA SER A 95 -11.61 9.58 -7.08
C SER A 95 -12.27 8.24 -6.78
N TYR A 96 -11.51 7.28 -6.25
CA TYR A 96 -12.00 6.00 -5.76
C TYR A 96 -11.86 5.99 -4.24
N GLY A 97 -12.74 6.73 -3.57
CA GLY A 97 -12.73 6.85 -2.10
C GLY A 97 -12.61 5.48 -1.44
N ILE A 98 -11.49 5.26 -0.75
CA ILE A 98 -11.23 4.10 0.10
C ILE A 98 -11.79 4.37 1.49
#